data_AF-A0A1X0UMI8-F1
#
_entry.id   AF-A0A1X0UMI8-F1
#
_cell.length_a   1.000
_cell.length_b   1.000
_cell.length_c   1.000
_cell.angle_alpha   90.00
_cell.angle_beta   90.00
_cell.angle_gamma   90.00
#
_symmetry.space_group_name_H-M   'P 1'
#
loop_
_entity.id
_entity.type
_entity.pdbx_description
1 polymer ?
#
loop_
_entity_poly.entity_id
_entity_poly.type
_entity_poly.pdbx_seq_one_letter_code
_entity_poly.pdbx_strand_id
1 'polypeptide(L)'
;MTTPHTPIADRVAELQRKSATRLPAEVRTAFDADLARVTAAGIPADVAAAGTAMPDGDVIDESGHPTTLASVRAGRPAVVVFYRGAWCPYCNLTLRAYQETLVSELDARGVALVAVSPQKPDGSLSMQQKNDLTYTVASDPGNQIAGRLGILTAPGEEARNAQVSLGLDLADINSDGTPTVPFPTVVIVDAAGSIRWIDVHPDYTTRSEPGEILTALDAALAGCADTDVDTDRLSATTAGPQQ
;
A
#
# COMPACT_ATOMS: atom_id res chain seq x y z
N MET A 1 5.86 -11.52 -23.81
CA MET A 1 6.90 -10.50 -23.99
C MET A 1 6.38 -9.24 -23.32
N THR A 2 6.78 -8.99 -22.08
CA THR A 2 6.38 -7.80 -21.33
C THR A 2 7.04 -6.61 -21.97
N THR A 3 6.27 -5.61 -22.41
CA THR A 3 6.81 -4.34 -22.89
C THR A 3 7.66 -3.75 -21.76
N PRO A 4 8.89 -3.29 -22.02
CA PRO A 4 9.67 -2.64 -20.97
C PRO A 4 8.95 -1.36 -20.55
N HIS A 5 8.40 -1.36 -19.34
CA HIS A 5 7.81 -0.18 -18.73
C HIS A 5 8.90 0.65 -18.08
N THR A 6 8.78 1.98 -18.15
CA THR A 6 9.69 2.89 -17.47
C THR A 6 9.58 2.70 -15.96
N PRO A 7 10.70 2.47 -15.23
CA PRO A 7 10.69 2.36 -13.77
C PRO A 7 9.98 3.54 -13.09
N ILE A 8 9.35 3.28 -11.96
CA ILE A 8 8.68 4.32 -11.18
C ILE A 8 9.70 5.36 -10.73
N ALA A 9 10.90 4.94 -10.32
CA ALA A 9 12.00 5.83 -9.95
C ALA A 9 12.35 6.85 -11.06
N ASP A 10 12.40 6.42 -12.32
CA ASP A 10 12.68 7.31 -13.46
C ASP A 10 11.54 8.31 -13.70
N ARG A 11 10.29 7.84 -13.57
CA ARG A 11 9.09 8.68 -13.68
C ARG A 11 9.04 9.71 -12.54
N VAL A 12 9.44 9.33 -11.33
CA VAL A 12 9.56 10.23 -10.16
C VAL A 12 10.65 11.28 -10.40
N ALA A 13 11.81 10.88 -10.90
CA ALA A 13 12.90 11.81 -11.21
C ALA A 13 12.48 12.84 -12.28
N GLU A 14 11.75 12.42 -13.30
CA GLU A 14 11.15 13.32 -14.29
C GLU A 14 10.11 14.27 -13.66
N LEU A 15 9.24 13.77 -12.79
CA LEU A 15 8.24 14.60 -12.09
C LEU A 15 8.92 15.67 -11.22
N GLN A 16 9.98 15.30 -10.49
CA GLN A 16 10.77 16.23 -9.67
C GLN A 16 11.42 17.32 -10.55
N ARG A 17 12.07 16.93 -11.65
CA ARG A 17 12.65 17.89 -12.61
C ARG A 17 11.61 18.88 -13.16
N LYS A 18 10.42 18.41 -13.48
CA LYS A 18 9.30 19.26 -13.97
C LYS A 18 8.67 20.16 -12.91
N SER A 19 8.81 19.80 -11.64
CA SER A 19 8.14 20.48 -10.51
C SER A 19 9.05 21.42 -9.72
N ALA A 20 10.38 21.34 -9.92
CA ALA A 20 11.40 22.07 -9.17
C ALA A 20 11.16 23.59 -9.05
N THR A 21 10.47 24.20 -10.01
CA THR A 21 10.20 25.65 -10.07
C THR A 21 8.78 26.05 -9.70
N ARG A 22 7.88 25.10 -9.39
CA ARG A 22 6.45 25.39 -9.20
C ARG A 22 6.06 25.85 -7.80
N LEU A 23 6.88 25.58 -6.80
CA LEU A 23 6.60 25.89 -5.40
C LEU A 23 7.43 27.10 -4.92
N PRO A 24 6.89 27.97 -4.06
CA PRO A 24 7.68 28.99 -3.36
C PRO A 24 8.88 28.38 -2.62
N ALA A 25 9.98 29.13 -2.52
CA ALA A 25 11.22 28.63 -1.94
C ALA A 25 11.07 28.18 -0.47
N GLU A 26 10.28 28.92 0.31
CA GLU A 26 9.99 28.60 1.72
C GLU A 26 9.23 27.27 1.84
N VAL A 27 8.22 27.06 0.98
CA VAL A 27 7.45 25.80 0.93
C VAL A 27 8.33 24.61 0.55
N ARG A 28 9.20 24.78 -0.45
CA ARG A 28 10.15 23.71 -0.82
C ARG A 28 11.09 23.37 0.34
N THR A 29 11.64 24.40 0.99
CA THR A 29 12.57 24.22 2.13
C THR A 29 11.92 23.44 3.26
N ALA A 30 10.66 23.75 3.59
CA ALA A 30 9.90 23.03 4.61
C ALA A 30 9.68 21.56 4.23
N PHE A 31 9.34 21.26 2.98
CA PHE A 31 9.18 19.87 2.51
C PHE A 31 10.51 19.10 2.46
N ASP A 32 11.59 19.74 2.01
CA ASP A 32 12.91 19.12 1.95
C ASP A 32 13.43 18.79 3.36
N ALA A 33 13.23 19.71 4.31
CA ALA A 33 13.59 19.49 5.72
C ALA A 33 12.77 18.35 6.35
N ASP A 34 11.47 18.30 6.06
CA ASP A 34 10.60 17.24 6.57
C ASP A 34 10.93 15.88 5.98
N LEU A 35 11.19 15.81 4.67
CA LEU A 35 11.66 14.60 4.01
C LEU A 35 12.98 14.12 4.62
N ALA A 36 13.96 15.01 4.79
CA ALA A 36 15.24 14.66 5.41
C ALA A 36 15.08 14.15 6.85
N ARG A 37 14.21 14.80 7.64
CA ARG A 37 13.88 14.38 9.01
C ARG A 37 13.30 12.97 9.05
N VAL A 38 12.30 12.71 8.20
CA VAL A 38 11.59 11.43 8.15
C VAL A 38 12.52 10.33 7.63
N THR A 39 13.27 10.57 6.56
CA THR A 39 14.24 9.61 6.02
C THR A 39 15.35 9.30 7.02
N ALA A 40 15.84 10.29 7.76
CA ALA A 40 16.85 10.08 8.81
C ALA A 40 16.32 9.28 10.00
N ALA A 41 15.03 9.40 10.33
CA ALA A 41 14.39 8.59 11.36
C ALA A 41 14.25 7.11 10.93
N GLY A 42 14.15 6.86 9.62
CA GLY A 42 14.06 5.52 9.04
C GLY A 42 12.69 4.87 9.22
N ILE A 43 12.65 3.55 9.02
CA ILE A 43 11.43 2.74 9.18
C ILE A 43 11.14 2.58 10.69
N PRO A 44 9.89 2.81 11.15
CA PRO A 44 9.53 2.59 12.55
C PRO A 44 9.82 1.15 13.02
N ALA A 45 10.24 1.02 14.28
CA ALA A 45 10.62 -0.28 14.85
C ALA A 45 9.43 -1.23 15.09
N ASP A 46 8.22 -0.68 15.11
CA ASP A 46 6.95 -1.38 15.35
C ASP A 46 6.21 -1.73 14.05
N VAL A 47 6.86 -1.59 12.89
CA VAL A 47 6.30 -2.07 11.62
C VAL A 47 6.01 -3.57 11.70
N ALA A 48 4.83 -3.98 11.23
CA ALA A 48 4.42 -5.37 11.20
C ALA A 48 5.40 -6.25 10.42
N ALA A 49 5.64 -7.47 10.88
CA ALA A 49 6.59 -8.39 10.26
C ALA A 49 5.91 -9.43 9.37
N ALA A 50 6.63 -9.97 8.39
CA ALA A 50 6.20 -11.15 7.66
C ALA A 50 5.92 -12.33 8.61
N GLY A 51 4.88 -13.10 8.31
CA GLY A 51 4.35 -14.18 9.15
C GLY A 51 3.29 -13.72 10.15
N THR A 52 3.09 -12.42 10.36
CA THR A 52 2.01 -11.91 11.21
C THR A 52 0.70 -11.78 10.43
N ALA A 53 -0.43 -11.75 11.14
CA ALA A 53 -1.74 -11.54 10.53
C ALA A 53 -1.88 -10.10 10.03
N MET A 54 -2.41 -9.94 8.82
CA MET A 54 -2.79 -8.64 8.27
C MET A 54 -3.89 -8.03 9.14
N PRO A 55 -3.71 -6.81 9.68
CA PRO A 55 -4.78 -6.09 10.33
C PRO A 55 -6.00 -5.94 9.41
N ASP A 56 -7.17 -6.39 9.90
CA ASP A 56 -8.45 -6.07 9.27
C ASP A 56 -9.09 -4.83 9.91
N GLY A 57 -9.98 -4.16 9.20
CA GLY A 57 -10.64 -2.94 9.68
C GLY A 57 -11.76 -2.50 8.75
N ASP A 58 -12.64 -1.64 9.28
CA ASP A 58 -13.71 -1.04 8.50
C ASP A 58 -13.13 -0.08 7.47
N VAL A 59 -13.37 -0.38 6.19
CA VAL A 59 -12.95 0.43 5.05
C VAL A 59 -14.17 0.88 4.27
N ILE A 60 -14.02 1.94 3.48
CA ILE A 60 -15.06 2.40 2.57
C ILE A 60 -14.57 2.19 1.14
N ASP A 61 -15.32 1.46 0.33
CA ASP A 61 -14.97 1.19 -1.07
C ASP A 61 -15.10 2.44 -1.98
N GLU A 62 -14.74 2.30 -3.25
CA GLU A 62 -14.77 3.40 -4.23
C GLU A 62 -16.18 3.94 -4.51
N SER A 63 -17.21 3.13 -4.20
CA SER A 63 -18.63 3.44 -4.33
C SER A 63 -19.22 4.09 -3.07
N GLY A 64 -18.42 4.20 -1.99
CA GLY A 64 -18.85 4.76 -0.72
C GLY A 64 -19.52 3.75 0.23
N HIS A 65 -19.46 2.45 -0.07
CA HIS A 65 -20.05 1.43 0.80
C HIS A 65 -19.08 0.99 1.89
N PRO A 66 -19.54 0.89 3.15
CA PRO A 66 -18.77 0.27 4.23
C PRO A 66 -18.54 -1.22 3.96
N THR A 67 -17.31 -1.68 4.17
CA THR A 67 -16.87 -3.08 4.05
C THR A 67 -15.63 -3.31 4.93
N THR A 68 -14.93 -4.42 4.75
CA THR A 68 -13.63 -4.70 5.41
C THR A 68 -12.56 -5.02 4.39
N LEU A 69 -11.29 -4.86 4.76
CA LEU A 69 -10.19 -5.24 3.88
C LEU A 69 -10.21 -6.75 3.57
N ALA A 70 -10.57 -7.59 4.56
CA ALA A 70 -10.75 -9.01 4.34
C ALA A 70 -11.87 -9.32 3.33
N SER A 71 -13.01 -8.62 3.41
CA SER A 71 -14.12 -8.77 2.46
C SER A 71 -13.73 -8.31 1.05
N VAL A 72 -13.00 -7.20 0.91
CA VAL A 72 -12.47 -6.72 -0.39
C VAL A 72 -11.57 -7.77 -1.03
N ARG A 73 -10.75 -8.47 -0.23
CA ARG A 73 -9.88 -9.54 -0.71
C ARG A 73 -10.63 -10.82 -1.09
N ALA A 74 -11.82 -11.05 -0.54
CA ALA A 74 -12.69 -12.19 -0.83
C ALA A 74 -11.97 -13.56 -0.79
N GLY A 75 -11.10 -13.76 0.22
CA GLY A 75 -10.32 -14.99 0.40
C GLY A 75 -9.16 -15.19 -0.60
N ARG A 76 -8.88 -14.20 -1.45
CA ARG A 76 -7.74 -14.21 -2.36
C ARG A 76 -6.47 -13.71 -1.65
N PRO A 77 -5.28 -14.16 -2.09
CA PRO A 77 -4.06 -13.40 -1.84
C PRO A 77 -4.22 -11.98 -2.41
N ALA A 78 -3.53 -11.02 -1.83
CA ALA A 78 -3.63 -9.63 -2.25
C ALA A 78 -2.30 -8.88 -2.15
N VAL A 79 -2.08 -7.97 -3.09
CA VAL A 79 -1.14 -6.87 -2.98
C VAL A 79 -1.93 -5.65 -2.48
N VAL A 80 -1.62 -5.20 -1.27
CA VAL A 80 -2.27 -4.05 -0.63
C VAL A 80 -1.28 -2.87 -0.65
N VAL A 81 -1.66 -1.77 -1.28
CA VAL A 81 -0.83 -0.59 -1.48
C VAL A 81 -1.37 0.55 -0.61
N PHE A 82 -0.64 0.90 0.44
CA PHE A 82 -0.95 2.07 1.26
C PHE A 82 -0.32 3.33 0.65
N TYR A 83 -1.12 4.37 0.51
CA TYR A 83 -0.69 5.65 -0.05
C TYR A 83 -1.27 6.82 0.73
N ARG A 84 -0.61 7.98 0.62
CA ARG A 84 -0.91 9.16 1.44
C ARG A 84 -2.26 9.82 1.13
N GLY A 85 -2.79 9.59 -0.07
CA GLY A 85 -3.95 10.27 -0.60
C GLY A 85 -3.72 10.78 -2.03
N ALA A 86 -4.80 11.07 -2.72
CA ALA A 86 -4.81 11.42 -4.13
C ALA A 86 -4.38 12.87 -4.41
N TRP A 87 -4.23 13.68 -3.37
CA TRP A 87 -3.55 14.98 -3.43
C TRP A 87 -2.04 14.82 -3.67
N CYS A 88 -1.46 13.64 -3.40
CA CYS A 88 -0.04 13.40 -3.56
C CYS A 88 0.31 13.01 -5.01
N PRO A 89 1.10 13.82 -5.74
CA PRO A 89 1.40 13.56 -7.14
C PRO A 89 2.23 12.29 -7.34
N TYR A 90 3.12 11.97 -6.40
CA TYR A 90 3.90 10.73 -6.43
C TYR A 90 3.00 9.50 -6.27
N CYS A 91 1.98 9.56 -5.41
CA CYS A 91 1.03 8.46 -5.25
C CYS A 91 0.23 8.21 -6.53
N ASN A 92 -0.31 9.26 -7.15
CA ASN A 92 -1.05 9.14 -8.42
C ASN A 92 -0.20 8.54 -9.54
N LEU A 93 1.08 8.92 -9.61
CA LEU A 93 2.03 8.37 -10.56
C LEU A 93 2.23 6.87 -10.33
N THR A 94 2.44 6.45 -9.08
CA THR A 94 2.59 5.04 -8.70
C THR A 94 1.35 4.22 -9.01
N LEU A 95 0.16 4.71 -8.63
CA LEU A 95 -1.10 4.00 -8.85
C LEU A 95 -1.35 3.73 -10.34
N ARG A 96 -1.00 4.68 -11.22
CA ARG A 96 -1.03 4.50 -12.68
C ARG A 96 0.01 3.50 -13.16
N ALA A 97 1.23 3.55 -12.63
CA ALA A 97 2.25 2.55 -12.97
C ALA A 97 1.79 1.14 -12.60
N TYR A 98 1.17 0.95 -11.43
CA TYR A 98 0.61 -0.34 -11.02
C TYR A 98 -0.60 -0.75 -11.86
N GLN A 99 -1.46 0.18 -12.28
CA GLN A 99 -2.50 -0.09 -13.26
C GLN A 99 -1.92 -0.65 -14.57
N GLU A 100 -0.85 -0.02 -15.08
CA GLU A 100 -0.21 -0.37 -16.35
C GLU A 100 0.55 -1.71 -16.30
N THR A 101 1.03 -2.12 -15.12
CA THR A 101 2.03 -3.20 -15.00
C THR A 101 1.62 -4.37 -14.11
N LEU A 102 0.88 -4.14 -13.03
CA LEU A 102 0.55 -5.16 -12.05
C LEU A 102 -0.81 -5.79 -12.30
N VAL A 103 -1.81 -5.04 -12.74
CA VAL A 103 -3.20 -5.53 -12.83
C VAL A 103 -3.30 -6.84 -13.61
N SER A 104 -2.78 -6.90 -14.84
CA SER A 104 -2.85 -8.12 -15.66
C SER A 104 -2.07 -9.30 -15.06
N GLU A 105 -0.91 -9.02 -14.46
CA GLU A 105 -0.06 -10.05 -13.86
C GLU A 105 -0.69 -10.64 -12.58
N LEU A 106 -1.31 -9.78 -11.75
CA LEU A 106 -1.99 -10.19 -10.54
C LEU A 106 -3.30 -10.91 -10.84
N ASP A 107 -4.08 -10.43 -11.81
CA ASP A 107 -5.32 -11.08 -12.25
C ASP A 107 -5.05 -12.50 -12.79
N ALA A 108 -4.01 -12.68 -13.61
CA ALA A 108 -3.61 -13.98 -14.12
C ALA A 108 -3.24 -14.99 -13.01
N ARG A 109 -2.84 -14.49 -11.83
CA ARG A 109 -2.46 -15.28 -10.65
C ARG A 109 -3.60 -15.39 -9.63
N GLY A 110 -4.76 -14.81 -9.89
CA GLY A 110 -5.87 -14.77 -8.94
C GLY A 110 -5.58 -13.91 -7.70
N VAL A 111 -4.65 -12.96 -7.78
CA VAL A 111 -4.24 -12.06 -6.68
C VAL A 111 -4.98 -10.74 -6.81
N ALA A 112 -5.57 -10.24 -5.72
CA ALA A 112 -6.24 -8.95 -5.71
C ALA A 112 -5.21 -7.80 -5.61
N LEU A 113 -5.49 -6.67 -6.25
CA LEU A 113 -4.77 -5.41 -6.03
C LEU A 113 -5.72 -4.43 -5.33
N VAL A 114 -5.29 -3.89 -4.19
CA VAL A 114 -6.12 -2.97 -3.39
C VAL A 114 -5.26 -1.77 -2.98
N ALA A 115 -5.69 -0.55 -3.32
CA ALA A 115 -5.06 0.66 -2.82
C ALA A 115 -5.84 1.25 -1.65
N VAL A 116 -5.14 1.65 -0.59
CA VAL A 116 -5.73 2.10 0.67
C VAL A 116 -5.14 3.45 1.10
N SER A 117 -5.99 4.41 1.47
CA SER A 117 -5.56 5.69 2.04
C SER A 117 -6.52 6.19 3.13
N PRO A 118 -6.11 7.10 4.04
CA PRO A 118 -7.00 7.65 5.07
C PRO A 118 -7.98 8.70 4.54
N GLN A 119 -7.83 9.11 3.28
CA GLN A 119 -8.60 10.17 2.67
C GLN A 119 -10.08 9.79 2.60
N LYS A 120 -10.96 10.77 2.85
CA LYS A 120 -12.40 10.58 2.71
C LYS A 120 -12.77 10.05 1.31
N PRO A 121 -13.84 9.23 1.20
CA PRO A 121 -14.32 8.74 -0.09
C PRO A 121 -14.91 9.81 -1.02
N ASP A 122 -15.06 11.05 -0.52
CA ASP A 122 -15.82 12.19 -1.07
C ASP A 122 -15.23 12.83 -2.35
N GLY A 123 -14.53 12.04 -3.16
CA GLY A 123 -13.89 12.49 -4.41
C GLY A 123 -12.37 12.49 -4.35
N SER A 124 -11.78 11.67 -3.46
CA SER A 124 -10.33 11.52 -3.28
C SER A 124 -9.60 11.48 -4.62
N LEU A 125 -9.98 10.55 -5.49
CA LEU A 125 -9.61 10.57 -6.91
C LEU A 125 -10.65 11.37 -7.70
N SER A 126 -10.20 12.26 -8.60
CA SER A 126 -11.10 12.85 -9.59
C SER A 126 -11.81 11.74 -10.37
N MET A 127 -13.01 12.00 -10.89
CA MET A 127 -13.74 11.03 -11.73
C MET A 127 -12.85 10.41 -12.82
N GLN A 128 -11.94 11.20 -13.39
CA GLN A 128 -10.97 10.71 -14.37
C GLN A 128 -9.95 9.74 -13.75
N GLN A 129 -9.41 10.04 -12.57
CA GLN A 129 -8.49 9.14 -11.87
C GLN A 129 -9.19 7.86 -11.39
N LYS A 130 -10.47 7.92 -10.99
CA LYS A 130 -11.27 6.71 -10.70
C LYS A 130 -11.52 5.89 -11.96
N ASN A 131 -11.82 6.53 -13.08
CA ASN A 131 -12.06 5.85 -14.36
C ASN A 131 -10.79 5.19 -14.94
N ASP A 132 -9.61 5.70 -14.59
CA ASP A 132 -8.33 5.16 -15.08
C ASP A 132 -7.85 3.94 -14.26
N LEU A 133 -8.41 3.67 -13.08
CA LEU A 133 -8.02 2.54 -12.23
C LEU A 133 -9.10 1.46 -12.24
N THR A 134 -8.71 0.22 -12.54
CA THR A 134 -9.64 -0.92 -12.60
C THR A 134 -9.60 -1.82 -11.37
N TYR A 135 -8.67 -1.55 -10.45
CA TYR A 135 -8.55 -2.26 -9.17
C TYR A 135 -9.18 -1.45 -8.03
N THR A 136 -9.47 -2.12 -6.92
CA THR A 136 -10.18 -1.52 -5.79
C THR A 136 -9.37 -0.41 -5.13
N VAL A 137 -10.04 0.72 -4.86
CA VAL A 137 -9.50 1.83 -4.07
C VAL A 137 -10.39 2.03 -2.87
N ALA A 138 -9.81 1.87 -1.67
CA ALA A 138 -10.52 1.95 -0.41
C ALA A 138 -9.99 3.10 0.47
N SER A 139 -10.91 3.69 1.23
CA SER A 139 -10.60 4.55 2.36
C SER A 139 -10.41 3.71 3.62
N ASP A 140 -9.39 3.99 4.42
CA ASP A 140 -9.15 3.47 5.79
C ASP A 140 -9.42 4.61 6.80
N PRO A 141 -10.69 4.88 7.15
CA PRO A 141 -11.02 5.97 8.06
C PRO A 141 -10.32 5.76 9.41
N GLY A 142 -9.72 6.80 9.98
CA GLY A 142 -9.02 6.64 11.26
C GLY A 142 -7.62 6.05 11.14
N ASN A 143 -7.12 5.78 9.93
CA ASN A 143 -5.85 5.08 9.75
C ASN A 143 -5.82 3.76 10.57
N GLN A 144 -6.93 3.04 10.66
CA GLN A 144 -7.08 1.91 11.58
C GLN A 144 -6.13 0.77 11.20
N ILE A 145 -6.06 0.47 9.91
CA ILE A 145 -5.22 -0.60 9.37
C ILE A 145 -3.76 -0.12 9.34
N ALA A 146 -3.52 1.08 8.81
CA ALA A 146 -2.19 1.65 8.71
C ALA A 146 -1.52 1.86 10.09
N GLY A 147 -2.29 2.26 11.11
CA GLY A 147 -1.81 2.39 12.49
C GLY A 147 -1.40 1.05 13.10
N ARG A 148 -2.19 -0.01 12.87
CA ARG A 148 -1.88 -1.36 13.35
C ARG A 148 -0.71 -2.02 12.62
N LEU A 149 -0.38 -1.54 11.42
CA LEU A 149 0.81 -1.95 10.68
C LEU A 149 2.08 -1.21 11.11
N GLY A 150 1.97 -0.17 11.96
CA GLY A 150 3.12 0.65 12.37
C GLY A 150 3.66 1.56 11.26
N ILE A 151 2.86 1.86 10.23
CA ILE A 151 3.32 2.59 9.03
C ILE A 151 2.87 4.05 8.99
N LEU A 152 2.45 4.62 10.12
CA LEU A 152 1.99 6.02 10.15
C LEU A 152 3.14 7.01 10.29
N THR A 153 2.96 8.14 9.63
CA THR A 153 3.80 9.32 9.76
C THR A 153 2.96 10.58 9.79
N ALA A 154 3.55 11.67 10.26
CA ALA A 154 2.95 12.99 10.24
C ALA A 154 3.99 14.01 9.75
N PRO A 155 3.55 15.02 8.99
CA PRO A 155 4.40 16.14 8.64
C PRO A 155 4.83 16.89 9.91
N GLY A 156 6.07 17.35 9.94
CA GLY A 156 6.51 18.33 10.94
C GLY A 156 5.72 19.63 10.82
N GLU A 157 5.78 20.48 11.85
CA GLU A 157 4.98 21.70 11.93
C GLU A 157 5.19 22.63 10.73
N GLU A 158 6.45 22.83 10.30
CA GLU A 158 6.77 23.68 9.15
C GLU A 158 6.19 23.11 7.83
N ALA A 159 6.32 21.81 7.60
CA ALA A 159 5.75 21.16 6.43
C ALA A 159 4.22 21.19 6.46
N ARG A 160 3.60 21.03 7.63
CA ARG A 160 2.16 21.18 7.79
C ARG A 160 1.71 22.61 7.44
N ASN A 161 2.39 23.63 7.96
CA ASN A 161 2.07 25.03 7.65
C ASN A 161 2.25 25.33 6.16
N ALA A 162 3.30 24.76 5.54
CA ALA A 162 3.51 24.86 4.10
C ALA A 162 2.39 24.18 3.30
N GLN A 163 1.90 23.00 3.70
CA GLN A 163 0.75 22.33 3.09
C GLN A 163 -0.52 23.19 3.19
N VAL A 164 -0.83 23.73 4.37
CA VAL A 164 -1.99 24.60 4.59
C VAL A 164 -1.90 25.87 3.73
N SER A 165 -0.70 26.46 3.59
CA SER A 165 -0.49 27.64 2.71
C SER A 165 -0.78 27.37 1.23
N LEU A 166 -0.68 26.10 0.81
CA LEU A 166 -1.03 25.63 -0.53
C LEU A 166 -2.51 25.20 -0.65
N GLY A 167 -3.31 25.33 0.42
CA GLY A 167 -4.70 24.86 0.47
C GLY A 167 -4.84 23.35 0.70
N LEU A 168 -3.80 22.68 1.19
CA LEU A 168 -3.78 21.24 1.49
C LEU A 168 -3.84 21.02 3.00
N ASP A 169 -5.03 21.17 3.60
CA ASP A 169 -5.21 20.78 5.01
C ASP A 169 -5.52 19.28 5.10
N LEU A 170 -4.53 18.50 5.54
CA LEU A 170 -4.68 17.05 5.68
C LEU A 170 -5.72 16.67 6.73
N ALA A 171 -5.91 17.48 7.77
CA ALA A 171 -6.93 17.21 8.78
C ALA A 171 -8.35 17.29 8.19
N ASP A 172 -8.58 18.20 7.24
CA ASP A 172 -9.86 18.32 6.55
C ASP A 172 -10.06 17.22 5.50
N ILE A 173 -8.96 16.80 4.83
CA ILE A 173 -8.96 15.78 3.77
C ILE A 173 -9.14 14.36 4.35
N ASN A 174 -8.51 14.07 5.48
CA ASN A 174 -8.53 12.76 6.10
C ASN A 174 -9.83 12.55 6.89
N SER A 175 -10.28 11.30 6.94
CA SER A 175 -11.56 10.96 7.59
C SER A 175 -11.55 11.14 9.11
N ASP A 176 -10.36 11.22 9.71
CA ASP A 176 -10.16 11.22 11.16
C ASP A 176 -9.81 12.59 11.76
N GLY A 177 -9.75 13.64 10.93
CA GLY A 177 -9.39 14.98 11.40
C GLY A 177 -7.91 15.15 11.71
N THR A 178 -7.05 14.20 11.35
CA THR A 178 -5.62 14.24 11.67
C THR A 178 -4.76 14.47 10.42
N PRO A 179 -3.56 15.07 10.56
CA PRO A 179 -2.61 15.16 9.45
C PRO A 179 -1.83 13.86 9.21
N THR A 180 -2.22 12.76 9.87
CA THR A 180 -1.47 11.50 9.79
C THR A 180 -1.77 10.77 8.49
N VAL A 181 -0.72 10.22 7.90
CA VAL A 181 -0.79 9.48 6.64
C VAL A 181 0.14 8.28 6.71
N PRO A 182 -0.14 7.20 5.95
CA PRO A 182 0.78 6.09 5.87
C PRO A 182 2.03 6.49 5.08
N PHE A 183 3.17 5.91 5.46
CA PHE A 183 4.30 5.74 4.54
C PHE A 183 3.82 5.00 3.29
N PRO A 184 4.31 5.34 2.08
CA PRO A 184 4.12 4.49 0.91
C PRO A 184 4.58 3.08 1.25
N THR A 185 3.64 2.15 1.23
CA THR A 185 3.87 0.78 1.69
C THR A 185 3.18 -0.18 0.76
N VAL A 186 3.86 -1.27 0.41
CA VAL A 186 3.23 -2.40 -0.28
C VAL A 186 3.30 -3.61 0.65
N VAL A 187 2.17 -4.28 0.81
CA VAL A 187 2.02 -5.49 1.62
C VAL A 187 1.51 -6.61 0.72
N ILE A 188 2.18 -7.76 0.73
CA ILE A 188 1.66 -8.99 0.11
C ILE A 188 1.05 -9.82 1.22
N VAL A 189 -0.21 -10.20 1.05
CA VAL A 189 -0.99 -10.99 1.99
C VAL A 189 -1.47 -12.27 1.31
N ASP A 190 -1.33 -13.41 1.95
CA ASP A 190 -1.83 -14.68 1.41
C ASP A 190 -3.35 -14.86 1.60
N ALA A 191 -3.92 -15.93 1.05
CA ALA A 191 -5.35 -16.24 1.16
C ALA A 191 -5.83 -16.41 2.63
N ALA A 192 -4.96 -16.85 3.54
CA ALA A 192 -5.26 -17.00 4.96
C ALA A 192 -5.22 -15.67 5.74
N GLY A 193 -4.76 -14.58 5.11
CA GLY A 193 -4.66 -13.27 5.74
C GLY A 193 -3.35 -13.03 6.47
N SER A 194 -2.30 -13.80 6.19
CA SER A 194 -0.95 -13.59 6.74
C SER A 194 -0.11 -12.71 5.82
N ILE A 195 0.60 -11.74 6.40
CA ILE A 195 1.57 -10.92 5.70
C ILE A 195 2.74 -11.81 5.27
N ARG A 196 3.03 -11.84 3.97
CA ARG A 196 4.15 -12.59 3.39
C ARG A 196 5.32 -11.69 3.03
N TRP A 197 5.04 -10.43 2.74
CA TRP A 197 6.05 -9.42 2.46
C TRP A 197 5.48 -8.03 2.76
N ILE A 198 6.33 -7.13 3.22
CA ILE A 198 6.00 -5.74 3.51
C ILE A 198 7.21 -4.89 3.20
N ASP A 199 6.99 -3.79 2.48
CA ASP A 199 8.03 -2.84 2.10
C ASP A 199 7.54 -1.43 2.33
N VAL A 200 8.27 -0.68 3.17
CA VAL A 200 7.88 0.63 3.72
C VAL A 200 8.90 1.66 3.30
N HIS A 201 8.44 2.80 2.77
CA HIS A 201 9.30 3.87 2.26
C HIS A 201 9.20 5.14 3.13
N PRO A 202 10.18 5.42 4.02
CA PRO A 202 10.24 6.69 4.75
C PRO A 202 10.36 7.89 3.82
N ASP A 203 11.13 7.75 2.73
CA ASP A 203 11.14 8.72 1.64
C ASP A 203 9.83 8.59 0.86
N TYR A 204 8.92 9.55 1.02
CA TYR A 204 7.62 9.51 0.35
C TYR A 204 7.71 9.64 -1.18
N THR A 205 8.90 9.79 -1.77
CA THR A 205 9.15 9.82 -3.22
C THR A 205 9.63 8.48 -3.79
N THR A 206 10.10 7.54 -2.95
CA THR A 206 10.55 6.20 -3.37
C THR A 206 9.41 5.17 -3.30
N ARG A 207 9.47 4.12 -4.12
CA ARG A 207 8.38 3.15 -4.29
C ARG A 207 8.93 1.76 -4.54
N SER A 208 8.17 0.74 -4.13
CA SER A 208 8.38 -0.64 -4.57
C SER A 208 8.14 -0.74 -6.07
N GLU A 209 9.13 -1.20 -6.83
CA GLU A 209 8.99 -1.37 -8.28
C GLU A 209 8.10 -2.59 -8.60
N PRO A 210 7.32 -2.58 -9.70
CA PRO A 210 6.46 -3.69 -10.06
C PRO A 210 7.18 -5.05 -10.11
N GLY A 211 8.42 -5.07 -10.61
CA GLY A 211 9.24 -6.28 -10.67
C GLY A 211 9.63 -6.83 -9.30
N GLU A 212 9.88 -5.95 -8.31
CA GLU A 212 10.18 -6.34 -6.93
C GLU A 212 8.94 -6.97 -6.27
N ILE A 213 7.77 -6.35 -6.47
CA ILE A 213 6.49 -6.86 -5.98
C ILE A 213 6.20 -8.24 -6.56
N LEU A 214 6.35 -8.42 -7.89
CA LEU A 214 6.10 -9.70 -8.55
C LEU A 214 7.08 -10.78 -8.08
N THR A 215 8.36 -10.44 -7.89
CA THR A 215 9.36 -11.36 -7.36
C THR A 215 9.04 -11.80 -5.93
N ALA A 216 8.67 -10.85 -5.06
CA ALA A 216 8.26 -11.15 -3.70
C ALA A 216 6.97 -11.98 -3.65
N LEU A 217 6.02 -11.71 -4.56
CA LEU A 217 4.79 -12.48 -4.69
C LEU A 217 5.06 -13.93 -5.11
N ASP A 218 5.93 -14.15 -6.09
CA ASP A 218 6.29 -15.50 -6.54
C ASP A 218 6.94 -16.31 -5.41
N ALA A 219 7.83 -15.68 -4.63
CA ALA A 219 8.41 -16.30 -3.44
C ALA A 219 7.34 -16.64 -2.37
N ALA A 220 6.39 -15.73 -2.14
CA ALA A 220 5.31 -15.92 -1.16
C ALA A 220 4.35 -17.06 -1.55
N LEU A 221 4.01 -17.18 -2.83
CA LEU A 221 3.11 -18.22 -3.33
C LEU A 221 3.78 -19.60 -3.39
N ALA A 222 5.08 -19.66 -3.73
CA ALA A 222 5.83 -20.91 -3.72
C ALA A 222 5.89 -21.55 -2.31
N GLY A 223 6.03 -20.73 -1.26
CA GLY A 223 6.06 -21.21 0.13
C GLY A 223 4.72 -21.73 0.67
N CYS A 224 3.59 -21.45 0.01
CA CYS A 224 2.28 -21.98 0.41
C CYS A 224 2.00 -23.37 -0.19
N ALA A 225 2.64 -23.73 -1.31
CA ALA A 225 2.42 -25.02 -1.97
C ALA A 225 3.07 -26.21 -1.23
N ASP A 226 4.10 -25.96 -0.42
CA ASP A 226 4.82 -27.00 0.34
C ASP A 226 4.11 -27.42 1.64
N THR A 227 3.13 -26.65 2.14
CA THR A 227 2.44 -26.96 3.41
C THR A 227 1.22 -27.88 3.27
N ASP A 228 0.74 -28.15 2.06
CA ASP A 228 -0.44 -29.00 1.81
C ASP A 228 -0.12 -30.49 1.57
N VAL A 229 1.16 -30.90 1.69
CA VAL A 229 1.60 -32.30 1.47
C VAL A 229 2.06 -32.96 2.78
N ASP A 230 1.28 -32.89 3.87
CA ASP A 230 1.53 -33.79 5.02
C ASP A 230 0.30 -34.06 5.90
N THR A 231 -0.80 -34.57 5.32
CA THR A 231 -1.93 -35.09 6.11
C THR A 231 -2.41 -36.49 5.75
N ASP A 232 -1.73 -37.22 4.86
CA ASP A 232 -2.19 -38.56 4.46
C ASP A 232 -1.09 -39.62 4.55
N ARG A 233 -0.59 -39.88 5.77
CA ARG A 233 0.21 -41.10 6.01
C ARG A 233 0.35 -41.59 7.44
N LEU A 234 -0.73 -41.65 8.23
CA LEU A 234 -0.69 -42.46 9.46
C LEU A 234 -2.08 -42.91 9.93
N SER A 235 -2.69 -43.86 9.20
CA SER A 235 -3.78 -44.71 9.74
C SER A 235 -4.05 -45.93 8.85
N ALA A 236 -3.07 -46.82 8.73
CA ALA A 236 -3.33 -48.19 8.28
C ALA A 236 -2.29 -49.14 8.89
N THR A 237 -2.64 -49.78 10.01
CA THR A 237 -2.30 -51.19 10.32
C THR A 237 -3.16 -51.63 11.49
N THR A 238 -4.20 -52.40 11.14
CA THR A 238 -5.05 -53.15 12.06
C THR A 238 -4.50 -54.58 12.17
N ALA A 239 -4.58 -55.12 13.38
CA ALA A 239 -4.69 -56.55 13.74
C ALA A 239 -3.46 -57.48 13.70
N GLY A 240 -3.15 -58.03 14.88
CA GLY A 240 -2.60 -59.38 15.08
C GLY A 240 -2.94 -59.86 16.51
N PRO A 241 -3.57 -61.03 16.71
CA PRO A 241 -4.07 -61.45 18.02
C PRO A 241 -2.98 -62.15 18.85
N GLN A 242 -2.97 -61.90 20.17
CA GLN A 242 -2.14 -62.66 21.11
C GLN A 242 -2.86 -63.95 21.54
N GLN A 243 -2.11 -65.06 21.49
CA GLN A 243 -2.39 -66.31 22.20
C GLN A 243 -1.88 -66.20 23.64
#